data_AF-A0A2C6BU70-F1
#
_entry.id   AF-A0A2C6BU70-F1
#
_cell.length_a   1.000
_cell.length_b   1.000
_cell.length_c   1.000
_cell.angle_alpha   90.00
_cell.angle_beta   90.00
_cell.angle_gamma   90.00
#
_symmetry.space_group_name_H-M   'P 1'
#
loop_
_entity.id
_entity.type
_entity.pdbx_description
1 polymer ?
#
loop_
_entity_poly.entity_id
_entity_poly.type
_entity_poly.pdbx_seq_one_letter_code
_entity_poly.pdbx_strand_id
1 'polypeptide(L)'
;MKLKGFKEFDKILDEIKTEAPKSTERFLMLQAEDLKTDVKDLTPVDTGTLKNSWQRENGRRLTGKAFSQIVFNMTDYAAHIEYGHRIGRSKTKFVRGRFMLRTAVAMRQIKFYKDLKNFYGGLIKK
;
A
#
# COMPACT_ATOMS: atom_id res chain seq x y z
N MET A 1 28.36 26.55 34.74
CA MET A 1 27.45 25.37 34.84
C MET A 1 27.44 24.68 33.47
N LYS A 2 28.08 23.50 33.33
CA LYS A 2 27.97 22.69 32.10
C LYS A 2 26.67 21.91 32.18
N LEU A 3 25.70 22.24 31.34
CA LEU A 3 24.45 21.50 31.25
C LEU A 3 24.75 20.08 30.75
N LYS A 4 24.72 19.10 31.66
CA LYS A 4 24.82 17.65 31.34
C LYS A 4 23.42 17.18 30.93
N GLY A 5 23.30 16.43 29.85
CA GLY A 5 22.02 15.98 29.29
C GLY A 5 21.77 16.38 27.83
N PHE A 6 22.37 17.47 27.34
CA PHE A 6 22.18 17.91 25.95
C PHE A 6 22.87 16.99 24.93
N LYS A 7 24.04 16.43 25.28
CA LYS A 7 24.71 15.46 24.39
C LYS A 7 23.94 14.15 24.30
N GLU A 8 23.36 13.69 25.40
CA GLU A 8 22.48 12.53 25.42
C GLU A 8 21.19 12.80 24.64
N PHE A 9 20.62 13.99 24.80
CA PHE A 9 19.44 14.44 24.05
C PHE A 9 19.72 14.54 22.53
N ASP A 10 20.86 15.10 22.13
CA ASP A 10 21.26 15.19 20.72
C ASP A 10 21.36 13.79 20.07
N LYS A 11 21.93 12.81 20.79
CA LYS A 11 21.98 11.43 20.33
C LYS A 11 20.58 10.84 20.12
N ILE A 12 19.67 11.05 21.07
CA ILE A 12 18.28 10.60 20.95
C ILE A 12 17.60 11.25 19.75
N LEU A 13 17.81 12.55 19.52
CA LEU A 13 17.26 13.26 18.36
C LEU A 13 17.81 12.72 17.03
N ASP A 14 19.10 12.41 16.97
CA ASP A 14 19.71 11.86 15.75
C ASP A 14 19.27 10.41 15.48
N GLU A 15 19.06 9.62 16.53
CA GLU A 15 18.43 8.30 16.43
C GLU A 15 16.99 8.42 15.91
N ILE A 16 16.19 9.35 16.44
CA ILE A 16 14.81 9.58 15.96
C ILE A 16 14.81 10.01 14.47
N LYS A 17 15.69 10.95 14.09
CA LYS A 17 15.81 11.41 12.70
C LYS A 17 16.15 10.28 11.72
N THR A 18 16.87 9.25 12.17
CA THR A 18 17.30 8.15 11.31
C THR A 18 16.37 6.94 11.35
N GLU A 19 15.84 6.59 12.51
CA GLU A 19 14.99 5.40 12.70
C GLU A 19 13.51 5.65 12.41
N ALA A 20 12.98 6.85 12.65
CA ALA A 20 11.58 7.16 12.36
C ALA A 20 11.26 7.09 10.85
N PRO A 21 12.11 7.61 9.93
CA PRO A 21 11.89 7.43 8.50
C PRO A 21 11.96 5.97 8.04
N LYS A 22 12.96 5.20 8.51
CA LYS A 22 13.11 3.78 8.14
C LYS A 22 11.92 2.95 8.60
N SER A 23 11.47 3.17 9.83
CA SER A 23 10.32 2.47 10.38
C SER A 23 9.03 2.86 9.65
N THR A 24 8.87 4.14 9.28
CA THR A 24 7.74 4.62 8.46
C THR A 24 7.73 3.98 7.07
N GLU A 25 8.89 3.91 6.41
CA GLU A 25 9.02 3.25 5.11
C GLU A 25 8.66 1.76 5.20
N ARG A 26 9.18 1.05 6.21
CA ARG A 26 8.85 -0.35 6.45
C ARG A 26 7.36 -0.55 6.73
N PHE A 27 6.75 0.32 7.53
CA PHE A 27 5.32 0.28 7.81
C PHE A 27 4.49 0.39 6.53
N LEU A 28 4.78 1.39 5.68
CA LEU A 28 4.05 1.56 4.42
C LEU A 28 4.28 0.41 3.45
N MET A 29 5.50 -0.13 3.38
CA MET A 29 5.80 -1.32 2.58
C MET A 29 4.92 -2.51 3.01
N LEU A 30 4.80 -2.76 4.31
CA LEU A 30 3.95 -3.83 4.84
C LEU A 30 2.48 -3.59 4.51
N GLN A 31 1.98 -2.36 4.67
CA GLN A 31 0.59 -2.01 4.31
C GLN A 31 0.30 -2.21 2.81
N ALA A 32 1.28 -1.93 1.95
CA ALA A 32 1.15 -2.17 0.51
C ALA A 32 1.24 -3.66 0.15
N GLU A 33 2.04 -4.47 0.87
CA GLU A 33 2.03 -5.93 0.70
C GLU A 33 0.69 -6.54 1.06
N ASP A 34 0.16 -6.09 2.17
CA ASP A 34 -1.13 -6.47 2.68
C ASP A 34 -2.27 -6.09 1.71
N LEU A 35 -2.23 -4.89 1.13
CA LEU A 35 -3.14 -4.48 0.06
C LEU A 35 -3.00 -5.38 -1.18
N LYS A 36 -1.76 -5.73 -1.56
CA LYS A 36 -1.47 -6.64 -2.68
C LYS A 36 -2.07 -8.03 -2.42
N THR A 37 -2.03 -8.51 -1.18
CA THR A 37 -2.65 -9.78 -0.79
C THR A 37 -4.18 -9.69 -0.86
N ASP A 38 -4.78 -8.65 -0.27
CA ASP A 38 -6.23 -8.44 -0.30
C ASP A 38 -6.76 -8.40 -1.75
N VAL A 39 -6.10 -7.65 -2.64
CA VAL A 39 -6.54 -7.57 -4.04
C VAL A 39 -6.37 -8.90 -4.79
N LYS A 40 -5.32 -9.68 -4.47
CA LYS A 40 -5.13 -11.02 -5.03
C LYS A 40 -6.23 -11.99 -4.62
N ASP A 41 -6.73 -11.89 -3.40
CA ASP A 41 -7.81 -12.75 -2.91
C ASP A 41 -9.16 -12.38 -3.53
N LEU A 42 -9.37 -11.10 -3.84
CA LEU A 42 -10.56 -10.61 -4.54
C LEU A 42 -10.52 -10.79 -6.06
N THR A 43 -9.34 -11.08 -6.62
CA THR A 43 -9.16 -11.22 -8.07
C THR A 43 -9.76 -12.53 -8.56
N PRO A 44 -10.70 -12.52 -9.54
CA PRO A 44 -11.24 -13.75 -10.10
C PRO A 44 -10.14 -14.56 -10.78
N VAL A 45 -10.24 -15.87 -10.67
CA VAL A 45 -9.26 -16.79 -11.24
C VAL A 45 -9.87 -17.51 -12.43
N ASP A 46 -9.23 -17.31 -13.58
CA ASP A 46 -9.41 -18.14 -14.78
C ASP A 46 -8.12 -18.96 -15.00
N THR A 47 -7.10 -18.38 -15.64
CA THR A 47 -5.75 -18.96 -15.78
C THR A 47 -4.80 -18.59 -14.63
N GLY A 48 -5.18 -17.62 -13.79
CA GLY A 48 -4.35 -17.06 -12.72
C GLY A 48 -3.43 -15.89 -13.13
N THR A 49 -3.31 -15.56 -14.43
CA THR A 49 -2.46 -14.46 -14.91
C THR A 49 -2.78 -13.13 -14.22
N LEU A 50 -4.05 -12.70 -14.22
CA LEU A 50 -4.48 -11.45 -13.58
C LEU A 50 -4.11 -11.40 -12.09
N LYS A 51 -4.37 -12.48 -11.36
CA LYS A 51 -4.06 -12.58 -9.92
C LYS A 51 -2.56 -12.49 -9.67
N ASN A 52 -1.76 -13.16 -10.48
CA ASN A 52 -0.32 -13.19 -10.31
C ASN A 52 0.38 -11.90 -10.75
N SER A 53 -0.22 -11.13 -11.66
CA SER A 53 0.30 -9.84 -12.14
C SER A 53 0.15 -8.67 -11.17
N TRP A 54 -0.50 -8.84 -10.01
CA TRP A 54 -0.48 -7.82 -8.96
C TRP A 54 0.90 -7.70 -8.33
N GLN A 55 1.47 -6.50 -8.45
CA GLN A 55 2.81 -6.15 -8.00
C GLN A 55 2.78 -4.89 -7.12
N ARG A 56 3.91 -4.65 -6.45
CA ARG A 56 4.13 -3.49 -5.61
C ARG A 56 5.53 -2.93 -5.88
N GLU A 57 5.65 -1.62 -5.87
CA GLU A 57 6.94 -0.93 -5.91
C GLU A 57 6.98 0.29 -4.98
N ASN A 58 8.20 0.76 -4.66
CA ASN A 58 8.39 2.02 -3.95
C ASN A 58 7.91 3.18 -4.85
N GLY A 59 7.01 4.00 -4.32
CA GLY A 59 6.33 5.04 -5.08
C GLY A 59 7.13 6.32 -5.28
N ARG A 60 8.33 6.45 -4.69
CA ARG A 60 9.10 7.70 -4.70
C ARG A 60 9.39 8.18 -6.11
N ARG A 61 9.77 7.27 -7.01
CA ARG A 61 10.09 7.58 -8.42
C ARG A 61 8.88 8.15 -9.18
N LEU A 62 7.68 7.65 -8.91
CA LEU A 62 6.46 8.01 -9.65
C LEU A 62 5.67 9.15 -9.01
N THR A 63 5.73 9.29 -7.68
CA THR A 63 4.92 10.27 -6.93
C THR A 63 5.71 11.47 -6.42
N GLY A 64 7.05 11.40 -6.42
CA GLY A 64 7.92 12.41 -5.77
C GLY A 64 7.83 12.44 -4.24
N LYS A 65 6.92 11.66 -3.63
CA LYS A 65 6.72 11.62 -2.18
C LYS A 65 7.79 10.74 -1.53
N ALA A 66 8.34 11.20 -0.41
CA ALA A 66 9.32 10.45 0.37
C ALA A 66 8.77 9.10 0.88
N PHE A 67 7.51 9.11 1.30
CA PHE A 67 6.82 7.96 1.86
C PHE A 67 5.64 7.58 0.96
N SER A 68 5.88 6.71 -0.01
CA SER A 68 4.84 6.21 -0.90
C SER A 68 5.15 4.80 -1.38
N GLN A 69 4.08 4.04 -1.62
CA GLN A 69 4.12 2.71 -2.21
C GLN A 69 3.02 2.65 -3.27
N ILE A 70 3.26 1.89 -4.33
CA ILE A 70 2.31 1.72 -5.43
C ILE A 70 2.01 0.24 -5.55
N VAL A 71 0.73 -0.09 -5.65
CA VAL A 71 0.23 -1.43 -6.00
C VAL A 71 -0.41 -1.34 -7.37
N PHE A 72 0.00 -2.19 -8.30
CA PHE A 72 -0.39 -2.10 -9.70
C PHE A 72 -0.55 -3.49 -10.33
N ASN A 73 -1.20 -3.52 -11.50
CA ASN A 73 -1.33 -4.71 -12.34
C ASN A 73 -0.99 -4.33 -13.78
N MET A 74 -0.10 -5.09 -14.42
CA MET A 74 0.38 -4.80 -15.78
C MET A 74 -0.42 -5.48 -16.89
N THR A 75 -1.48 -6.24 -16.55
CA THR A 75 -2.34 -6.84 -17.58
C THR A 75 -3.19 -5.76 -18.25
N ASP A 76 -3.23 -5.80 -19.58
CA ASP A 76 -3.98 -4.88 -20.45
C ASP A 76 -5.49 -4.92 -20.18
N TYR A 77 -6.02 -6.07 -19.74
CA TYR A 77 -7.42 -6.25 -19.41
C TYR A 77 -7.76 -6.02 -17.92
N ALA A 78 -6.82 -5.66 -17.04
CA ALA A 78 -7.09 -5.43 -15.62
C ALA A 78 -8.23 -4.44 -15.39
N ALA A 79 -8.21 -3.31 -16.11
CA ALA A 79 -9.23 -2.27 -15.99
C ALA A 79 -10.63 -2.75 -16.42
N HIS A 80 -10.70 -3.61 -17.44
CA HIS A 80 -11.95 -4.22 -17.91
C HIS A 80 -12.58 -5.14 -16.87
N ILE A 81 -11.77 -5.81 -16.06
CA ILE A 81 -12.24 -6.66 -14.96
C ILE A 81 -12.55 -5.82 -13.73
N GLU A 82 -11.76 -4.79 -13.43
CA GLU A 82 -11.99 -3.88 -12.31
C GLU A 82 -13.32 -3.13 -12.45
N TYR A 83 -13.52 -2.44 -13.58
CA TYR A 83 -14.63 -1.51 -13.79
C TYR A 83 -15.74 -2.06 -14.68
N GLY A 84 -15.50 -3.18 -15.37
CA GLY A 84 -16.41 -3.72 -16.37
C GLY A 84 -16.11 -3.19 -17.77
N HIS A 85 -16.72 -3.81 -18.77
CA HIS A 85 -16.52 -3.45 -20.18
C HIS A 85 -17.70 -3.88 -21.04
N ARG A 86 -17.80 -3.28 -22.24
CA ARG A 86 -18.80 -3.67 -23.26
C ARG A 86 -18.26 -4.82 -24.10
N ILE A 87 -19.12 -5.77 -24.42
CA ILE A 87 -18.77 -6.96 -25.21
C ILE A 87 -19.61 -7.08 -26.49
N GLY A 88 -19.09 -7.85 -27.44
CA GLY A 88 -19.72 -8.13 -28.74
C GLY A 88 -19.47 -7.05 -29.79
N ARG A 89 -19.61 -7.40 -31.07
CA ARG A 89 -19.39 -6.47 -32.21
C ARG A 89 -20.19 -5.18 -32.10
N SER A 90 -21.42 -5.25 -31.61
CA SER A 90 -22.31 -4.08 -31.44
C SER A 90 -22.11 -3.32 -30.13
N LYS A 91 -21.25 -3.79 -29.19
CA LYS A 91 -20.99 -3.18 -27.87
C LYS A 91 -22.24 -2.90 -27.01
N THR A 92 -23.33 -3.62 -27.27
CA THR A 92 -24.63 -3.43 -26.60
C THR A 92 -24.69 -4.11 -25.23
N LYS A 93 -24.02 -5.25 -25.07
CA LYS A 93 -23.96 -6.01 -23.81
C LYS A 93 -22.85 -5.47 -22.91
N PHE A 94 -23.12 -5.32 -21.61
CA PHE A 94 -22.15 -4.84 -20.62
C PHE A 94 -21.86 -5.93 -19.58
N VAL A 95 -20.57 -6.18 -19.35
CA VAL A 95 -20.08 -7.05 -18.29
C VAL A 95 -19.72 -6.18 -17.09
N ARG A 96 -20.32 -6.47 -15.94
CA ARG A 96 -20.09 -5.72 -14.70
C ARG A 96 -18.66 -5.95 -14.18
N GLY A 97 -18.05 -4.89 -13.66
CA GLY A 97 -16.77 -4.94 -12.98
C GLY A 97 -16.82 -5.73 -11.66
N ARG A 98 -15.66 -6.22 -11.24
CA ARG A 98 -15.43 -6.95 -9.99
C ARG A 98 -14.94 -6.05 -8.86
N PHE A 99 -14.45 -4.84 -9.17
CA PHE A 99 -13.98 -3.86 -8.20
C PHE A 99 -12.95 -4.43 -7.20
N MET A 100 -11.97 -5.19 -7.69
CA MET A 100 -11.00 -5.93 -6.88
C MET A 100 -10.15 -4.96 -6.05
N LEU A 101 -9.48 -4.02 -6.72
CA LEU A 101 -8.59 -3.06 -6.06
C LEU A 101 -9.39 -2.06 -5.24
N ARG A 102 -10.51 -1.58 -5.78
CA ARG A 102 -11.39 -0.64 -5.06
C ARG A 102 -11.87 -1.24 -3.73
N THR A 103 -12.29 -2.49 -3.74
CA THR A 103 -12.75 -3.19 -2.53
C THR A 103 -11.59 -3.45 -1.58
N ALA A 104 -10.43 -3.87 -2.09
CA ALA A 104 -9.22 -4.06 -1.28
C ALA A 104 -8.78 -2.77 -0.58
N VAL A 105 -8.80 -1.63 -1.28
CA VAL A 105 -8.48 -0.31 -0.71
C VAL A 105 -9.47 0.07 0.39
N ALA A 106 -10.78 -0.13 0.18
CA ALA A 106 -11.79 0.15 1.18
C ALA A 106 -11.60 -0.68 2.46
N MET A 107 -11.33 -1.99 2.32
CA MET A 107 -11.00 -2.87 3.44
C MET A 107 -9.72 -2.43 4.16
N ARG A 108 -8.69 -2.06 3.38
CA ARG A 108 -7.38 -1.65 3.90
C ARG A 108 -7.46 -0.32 4.63
N GLN A 109 -8.27 0.63 4.18
CA GLN A 109 -8.44 1.92 4.84
C GLN A 109 -8.89 1.78 6.30
N ILE A 110 -9.80 0.84 6.58
CA ILE A 110 -10.26 0.56 7.95
C ILE A 110 -9.14 -0.04 8.81
N LYS A 111 -8.41 -1.02 8.27
CA LYS A 111 -7.30 -1.69 8.97
C LYS A 111 -6.09 -0.77 9.16
N PHE A 112 -5.83 0.11 8.18
CA PHE A 112 -4.67 0.99 8.15
C PHE A 112 -4.58 1.87 9.38
N TYR A 113 -5.69 2.52 9.78
CA TYR A 113 -5.68 3.38 10.97
C TYR A 113 -5.44 2.60 12.26
N LYS A 114 -5.94 1.37 12.34
CA LYS A 114 -5.69 0.48 13.49
C LYS A 114 -4.21 0.08 13.54
N ASP A 115 -3.64 -0.31 12.41
CA ASP A 115 -2.24 -0.73 12.30
C ASP A 115 -1.30 0.46 12.54
N LEU A 116 -1.65 1.65 12.04
CA LEU A 116 -0.94 2.90 12.26
C LEU A 116 -0.89 3.26 13.74
N LYS A 117 -2.03 3.15 14.45
CA LYS A 117 -2.10 3.38 15.89
C LYS A 117 -1.21 2.41 16.67
N ASN A 118 -1.21 1.13 16.30
CA ASN A 118 -0.35 0.12 16.92
C ASN A 118 1.13 0.39 16.64
N PHE A 119 1.46 0.78 15.41
CA PHE A 119 2.81 1.13 14.99
C PHE A 119 3.37 2.32 15.78
N TYR A 120 2.67 3.45 15.83
CA TYR A 120 3.10 4.60 16.63
C TYR A 120 3.11 4.31 18.13
N GLY A 121 2.15 3.52 18.62
CA GLY A 121 2.14 3.07 20.02
C GLY A 121 3.37 2.24 20.39
N GLY A 122 3.88 1.43 19.45
CA GLY A 122 5.13 0.67 19.62
C GLY A 122 6.39 1.54 19.50
N LEU A 123 6.35 2.59 18.69
CA LEU A 123 7.46 3.55 18.57
C LEU A 123 7.64 4.43 19.81
N ILE A 124 6.53 4.88 20.44
CA ILE A 124 6.57 5.80 21.59
C ILE A 124 6.90 5.07 22.90
N LYS A 125 6.62 3.77 22.99
CA LYS A 125 6.87 2.95 24.18
C LYS A 125 8.30 2.38 24.24
N LYS A 126 9.05 2.47 23.15
CA LYS A 126 10.48 2.19 23.12
C LYS A 126 11.26 3.42 23.53
#